data_AF-A0AAW2A938-F1
#
_entry.id   AF-A0AAW2A938-F1
#
_cell.length_a   1.000
_cell.length_b   1.000
_cell.length_c   1.000
_cell.angle_alpha   90.00
_cell.angle_beta   90.00
_cell.angle_gamma   90.00
#
_symmetry.space_group_name_H-M   'P 1'
#
loop_
_entity.id
_entity.type
_entity.pdbx_description
1 polymer ?
#
loop_
_entity_poly.entity_id
_entity_poly.type
_entity_poly.pdbx_seq_one_letter_code
_entity_poly.pdbx_strand_id
1 'polypeptide(L)'
;MGLSDNAVIGRGLNSPDPLVREAYLMAYDYINYVTAKPGVPLGTAPSHATAALRHAGDELLARFPIFFRRWPRVFQDVTDRTACSTLVSILDEHFAPTRRRELAWSAVLSVFVLAGQLALHCQERGMSATLPQIQECVGSYVERVICPEIRDRGGWSGFVSRFGQKQNLEDQVMRVCCWSLLLLCFGIFSYFVWTRRKT
;
A
#
# COMPACT_ATOMS: atom_id res chain seq x y z
N MET A 1 27.89 0.84 18.93
CA MET A 1 27.32 2.00 18.22
C MET A 1 25.88 1.65 17.79
N GLY A 2 24.96 1.41 18.73
CA GLY A 2 23.61 0.88 18.42
C GLY A 2 22.50 1.36 19.36
N LEU A 3 22.79 2.36 20.21
CA LEU A 3 21.84 2.94 21.16
C LEU A 3 21.14 4.20 20.60
N SER A 4 21.74 4.89 19.62
CA SER A 4 21.18 6.12 19.03
C SER A 4 20.08 5.83 18.01
N ASP A 5 20.22 4.77 17.20
CA ASP A 5 19.29 4.50 16.10
C ASP A 5 17.91 4.07 16.59
N ASN A 6 17.84 3.35 17.71
CA ASN A 6 16.57 2.92 18.30
C ASN A 6 15.72 4.08 18.85
N ALA A 7 16.35 5.20 19.23
CA ALA A 7 15.63 6.38 19.74
C ALA A 7 14.98 7.21 18.63
N VAL A 8 15.33 6.96 17.37
CA VAL A 8 14.80 7.69 16.20
C VAL A 8 13.60 6.97 15.58
N ILE A 9 13.52 5.64 15.72
CA ILE A 9 12.46 4.81 15.14
C ILE A 9 11.08 5.24 15.68
N GLY A 10 10.15 5.54 14.78
CA GLY A 10 8.78 5.91 15.10
C GLY A 10 8.60 7.40 15.45
N ARG A 11 9.63 8.24 15.28
CA ARG A 11 9.50 9.68 15.47
C ARG A 11 8.53 10.29 14.48
N GLY A 12 8.61 9.88 13.21
CA GLY A 12 7.73 10.37 12.16
C GLY A 12 6.25 10.00 12.36
N LEU A 13 5.96 8.86 13.00
CA LEU A 13 4.59 8.47 13.38
C LEU A 13 3.94 9.44 14.38
N ASN A 14 4.76 10.14 15.16
CA ASN A 14 4.31 11.14 16.13
C ASN A 14 4.46 12.58 15.59
N SER A 15 4.70 12.75 14.29
CA SER A 15 4.83 14.09 13.69
C SER A 15 3.55 14.90 13.87
N PRO A 16 3.65 16.21 14.22
CA PRO A 16 2.49 17.09 14.28
C PRO A 16 1.88 17.32 12.89
N ASP A 17 2.67 17.20 11.83
CA ASP A 17 2.21 17.35 10.45
C ASP A 17 1.47 16.07 10.00
N PRO A 18 0.16 16.14 9.71
CA PRO A 18 -0.62 14.97 9.32
C PRO A 18 -0.15 14.35 8.01
N LEU A 19 0.40 15.16 7.08
CA LEU A 19 0.90 14.67 5.79
C LEU A 19 2.14 13.78 5.99
N VAL A 20 3.04 14.22 6.88
CA VAL A 20 4.25 13.49 7.26
C VAL A 20 3.87 12.25 8.07
N ARG A 21 3.01 12.40 9.08
CA ARG A 21 2.56 11.26 9.88
C ARG A 21 1.95 10.14 9.04
N GLU A 22 1.14 10.48 8.05
CA GLU A 22 0.55 9.52 7.11
C GLU A 22 1.64 8.82 6.26
N ALA A 23 2.70 9.53 5.86
CA ALA A 23 3.82 8.95 5.11
C ALA A 23 4.53 7.84 5.91
N TYR A 24 4.83 8.09 7.18
CA TYR A 24 5.40 7.07 8.07
C TYR A 24 4.39 5.96 8.33
N LEU A 25 3.12 6.27 8.55
CA LEU A 25 2.08 5.26 8.74
C LEU A 25 2.00 4.31 7.55
N MET A 26 2.01 4.83 6.32
CA MET A 26 2.06 4.02 5.09
C MET A 26 3.32 3.15 5.01
N ALA A 27 4.50 3.68 5.34
CA ALA A 27 5.75 2.92 5.32
C ALA A 27 5.74 1.76 6.32
N TYR A 28 5.38 2.05 7.57
CA TYR A 28 5.29 1.04 8.64
C TYR A 28 4.25 -0.02 8.32
N ASP A 29 3.05 0.41 7.95
CA ASP A 29 1.95 -0.48 7.64
C ASP A 29 2.28 -1.42 6.48
N TYR A 30 2.78 -0.87 5.37
CA TYR A 30 3.03 -1.66 4.17
C TYR A 30 4.17 -2.65 4.38
N ILE A 31 5.26 -2.25 5.05
CA ILE A 31 6.36 -3.18 5.36
C ILE A 31 5.88 -4.30 6.28
N ASN A 32 5.11 -3.98 7.32
CA ASN A 32 4.53 -5.01 8.20
C ASN A 32 3.56 -5.93 7.44
N TYR A 33 2.78 -5.36 6.51
CA TYR A 33 1.85 -6.11 5.67
C TYR A 33 2.58 -7.13 4.80
N VAL A 34 3.61 -6.72 4.05
CA VAL A 34 4.31 -7.63 3.13
C VAL A 34 5.20 -8.63 3.85
N THR A 35 5.75 -8.28 5.02
CA THR A 35 6.62 -9.17 5.83
C THR A 35 5.84 -10.00 6.85
N ALA A 36 4.51 -9.95 6.84
CA ALA A 36 3.70 -10.74 7.75
C ALA A 36 3.88 -12.24 7.49
N LYS A 37 3.94 -13.02 8.56
CA LYS A 37 4.04 -14.48 8.45
C LYS A 37 2.79 -15.05 7.78
N PRO A 38 2.94 -16.06 6.90
CA PRO A 38 1.80 -16.76 6.32
C PRO A 38 0.84 -17.27 7.41
N GLY A 39 -0.45 -17.05 7.24
CA GLY A 39 -1.48 -17.50 8.18
C GLY A 39 -1.75 -16.59 9.37
N VAL A 40 -1.03 -15.47 9.53
CA VAL A 40 -1.37 -14.44 10.51
C VAL A 40 -2.47 -13.55 9.92
N PRO A 41 -3.65 -13.41 10.56
CA PRO A 41 -4.67 -12.48 10.12
C PRO A 41 -4.13 -11.06 10.16
N LEU A 42 -4.03 -10.44 8.99
CA LEU A 42 -3.62 -9.05 8.87
C LEU A 42 -4.79 -8.17 9.31
N GLY A 43 -4.52 -7.25 10.24
CA GLY A 43 -5.52 -6.27 10.67
C GLY A 43 -5.98 -5.38 9.52
N THR A 44 -7.15 -4.76 9.69
CA THR A 44 -7.66 -3.72 8.78
C THR A 44 -6.61 -2.63 8.61
N ALA A 45 -6.45 -2.15 7.38
CA ALA A 45 -5.54 -1.05 7.09
C ALA A 45 -5.92 0.19 7.95
N PRO A 46 -4.94 0.86 8.59
CA PRO A 46 -5.19 1.94 9.54
C PRO A 46 -5.74 3.22 8.90
N SER A 47 -5.60 3.39 7.58
CA SER A 47 -6.10 4.54 6.83
C SER A 47 -6.52 4.15 5.41
N HIS A 48 -7.18 5.06 4.70
CA HIS A 48 -7.48 4.87 3.29
C HIS A 48 -6.23 4.83 2.40
N ALA A 49 -5.19 5.58 2.75
CA ALA A 49 -3.95 5.60 1.97
C ALA A 49 -3.14 4.31 2.17
N THR A 50 -3.10 3.78 3.39
CA THR A 50 -2.49 2.46 3.63
C THR A 50 -3.29 1.35 2.96
N ALA A 51 -4.63 1.40 2.98
CA ALA A 51 -5.48 0.45 2.26
C ALA A 51 -5.24 0.48 0.74
N ALA A 52 -5.18 1.70 0.16
CA ALA A 52 -4.87 1.91 -1.25
C ALA A 52 -3.47 1.37 -1.60
N LEU A 53 -2.48 1.59 -0.73
CA LEU A 53 -1.13 1.13 -0.94
C LEU A 53 -1.02 -0.40 -0.91
N ARG A 54 -1.64 -1.08 0.06
CA ARG A 54 -1.71 -2.54 0.10
C ARG A 54 -2.32 -3.09 -1.21
N HIS A 55 -3.50 -2.59 -1.57
CA HIS A 55 -4.22 -3.01 -2.78
C HIS A 55 -3.40 -2.81 -4.06
N ALA A 56 -2.87 -1.61 -4.29
CA ALA A 56 -2.12 -1.31 -5.51
C ALA A 56 -0.74 -1.99 -5.53
N GLY A 57 -0.12 -2.20 -4.37
CA GLY A 57 1.10 -2.99 -4.25
C GLY A 57 0.88 -4.43 -4.68
N ASP A 58 -0.17 -5.07 -4.18
CA ASP A 58 -0.54 -6.44 -4.55
C ASP A 58 -0.85 -6.54 -6.05
N GLU A 59 -1.64 -5.60 -6.59
CA GLU A 59 -1.97 -5.57 -8.02
C GLU A 59 -0.71 -5.43 -8.88
N LEU A 60 0.21 -4.54 -8.50
CA LEU A 60 1.47 -4.31 -9.23
C LEU A 60 2.35 -5.57 -9.24
N LEU A 61 2.51 -6.22 -8.08
CA LEU A 61 3.30 -7.44 -7.93
C LEU A 61 2.68 -8.61 -8.72
N ALA A 62 1.35 -8.76 -8.65
CA ALA A 62 0.62 -9.80 -9.37
C ALA A 62 0.66 -9.62 -10.90
N ARG A 63 0.59 -8.37 -11.37
CA ARG A 63 0.52 -8.05 -12.80
C ARG A 63 1.87 -8.02 -13.49
N PHE A 64 2.95 -7.71 -12.77
CA PHE A 64 4.30 -7.61 -13.32
C PHE A 64 5.34 -8.48 -12.61
N PRO A 65 5.09 -9.79 -12.41
CA PRO A 65 5.97 -10.65 -11.62
C PRO A 65 7.39 -10.75 -12.17
N ILE A 66 7.56 -10.59 -13.49
CA ILE A 66 8.86 -10.67 -14.17
C ILE A 66 9.80 -9.53 -13.74
N PHE A 67 9.26 -8.32 -13.52
CA PHE A 67 10.05 -7.19 -13.04
C PHE A 67 10.61 -7.47 -11.65
N PHE A 68 9.79 -8.08 -10.79
CA PHE A 68 10.14 -8.37 -9.41
C PHE A 68 11.13 -9.53 -9.23
N ARG A 69 11.20 -10.47 -10.19
CA ARG A 69 12.16 -11.59 -10.16
C ARG A 69 13.64 -11.20 -10.19
N ARG A 70 13.98 -9.99 -10.64
CA ARG A 70 15.38 -9.52 -10.69
C ARG A 70 15.87 -8.92 -9.37
N TRP A 71 14.95 -8.52 -8.49
CA TRP A 71 15.28 -7.81 -7.25
C TRP A 71 16.16 -8.60 -6.27
N PRO A 72 16.00 -9.93 -6.10
CA PRO A 72 16.91 -10.70 -5.25
C PRO A 72 18.38 -10.62 -5.68
N ARG A 73 18.66 -10.38 -6.97
CA ARG A 73 20.02 -10.14 -7.47
C ARG A 73 20.49 -8.72 -7.19
N VAL A 74 19.60 -7.74 -7.34
CA VAL A 74 19.90 -6.33 -7.01
C VAL A 74 20.22 -6.17 -5.52
N PHE A 75 19.54 -6.94 -4.67
CA PHE A 75 19.73 -6.89 -3.21
C PHE A 75 20.76 -7.88 -2.67
N GLN A 76 21.47 -8.62 -3.53
CA GLN A 76 22.29 -9.75 -3.11
C GLN A 76 23.39 -9.37 -2.10
N ASP A 77 23.96 -8.17 -2.23
CA ASP A 77 25.02 -7.65 -1.36
C ASP A 77 24.50 -6.72 -0.24
N VAL A 78 23.18 -6.67 -0.05
CA VAL A 78 22.58 -5.89 1.04
C VAL A 78 22.83 -6.59 2.38
N THR A 79 23.22 -5.79 3.37
CA THR A 79 23.42 -6.21 4.77
C THR A 79 22.56 -5.35 5.69
N ASP A 80 22.42 -5.76 6.96
CA ASP A 80 21.71 -5.00 8.00
C ASP A 80 22.11 -3.52 8.04
N ARG A 81 23.38 -3.22 7.76
CA ARG A 81 23.95 -1.86 7.84
C ARG A 81 23.80 -1.06 6.55
N THR A 82 23.62 -1.74 5.42
CA THR A 82 23.57 -1.11 4.09
C THR A 82 22.16 -1.05 3.51
N ALA A 83 21.17 -1.70 4.11
CA ALA A 83 19.80 -1.74 3.60
C ALA A 83 19.22 -0.33 3.33
N CYS A 84 19.29 0.56 4.32
CA CYS A 84 18.77 1.93 4.18
C CYS A 84 19.53 2.75 3.14
N SER A 85 20.87 2.68 3.12
CA SER A 85 21.67 3.44 2.15
C SER A 85 21.48 2.94 0.73
N THR A 86 21.43 1.62 0.52
CA THR A 86 21.13 1.01 -0.78
C THR A 86 19.74 1.41 -1.25
N LEU A 87 18.73 1.36 -0.37
CA LEU A 87 17.37 1.76 -0.71
C LEU A 87 17.31 3.21 -1.19
N VAL A 88 17.86 4.14 -0.41
CA VAL A 88 17.89 5.57 -0.76
C VAL A 88 18.66 5.80 -2.05
N SER A 89 19.78 5.11 -2.27
CA SER A 89 20.55 5.22 -3.51
C SER A 89 19.71 4.82 -4.74
N ILE A 90 19.01 3.68 -4.67
CA ILE A 90 18.16 3.21 -5.77
C ILE A 90 17.00 4.19 -6.01
N LEU A 91 16.39 4.68 -4.93
CA LEU A 91 15.30 5.65 -5.01
C LEU A 91 15.77 6.96 -5.62
N ASP A 92 16.90 7.51 -5.18
CA ASP A 92 17.44 8.75 -5.73
C ASP A 92 17.80 8.62 -7.21
N GLU A 93 18.34 7.49 -7.65
CA GLU A 93 18.59 7.24 -9.08
C GLU A 93 17.28 7.16 -9.89
N HIS A 94 16.26 6.48 -9.35
CA HIS A 94 14.96 6.35 -10.01
C HIS A 94 14.17 7.67 -10.04
N PHE A 95 14.31 8.50 -9.00
CA PHE A 95 13.56 9.75 -8.82
C PHE A 95 14.30 11.02 -9.24
N ALA A 96 15.62 10.99 -9.41
CA ALA A 96 16.39 12.12 -9.93
C ALA A 96 15.87 12.63 -11.29
N PRO A 97 15.47 11.77 -12.26
CA PRO A 97 14.90 12.22 -13.54
C PRO A 97 13.53 12.87 -13.39
N THR A 98 12.72 12.43 -12.41
CA THR A 98 11.38 12.96 -12.17
C THR A 98 11.38 14.31 -11.46
N ARG A 99 12.49 14.76 -10.84
CA ARG A 99 12.56 16.10 -10.21
C ARG A 99 12.34 17.27 -11.17
N ARG A 100 12.36 17.04 -12.49
CA ARG A 100 12.05 18.04 -13.53
C ARG A 100 10.63 17.91 -14.12
N ARG A 101 9.85 16.90 -13.69
CA ARG A 101 8.49 16.61 -14.14
C ARG A 101 7.56 16.56 -12.95
N GLU A 102 6.26 16.66 -13.18
CA GLU A 102 5.29 16.47 -12.10
C GLU A 102 5.43 15.07 -11.48
N LEU A 103 5.41 15.01 -10.14
CA LEU A 103 5.48 13.77 -9.38
C LEU A 103 4.27 12.88 -9.70
N ALA A 104 4.52 11.76 -10.37
CA ALA A 104 3.48 10.78 -10.67
C ALA A 104 3.20 9.88 -9.46
N TRP A 105 1.91 9.62 -9.17
CA TRP A 105 1.51 8.71 -8.09
C TRP A 105 2.05 7.28 -8.27
N SER A 106 2.26 6.83 -9.51
CA SER A 106 2.89 5.53 -9.80
C SER A 106 4.36 5.48 -9.36
N ALA A 107 5.08 6.61 -9.42
CA ALA A 107 6.42 6.70 -8.85
C ALA A 107 6.34 6.52 -7.34
N VAL A 108 5.45 7.28 -6.67
CA VAL A 108 5.22 7.17 -5.21
C VAL A 108 4.91 5.73 -4.80
N LEU A 109 4.01 5.03 -5.51
CA LEU A 109 3.73 3.60 -5.29
C LEU A 109 5.01 2.75 -5.39
N SER A 110 5.84 3.00 -6.40
CA SER A 110 7.07 2.25 -6.64
C SER A 110 8.07 2.38 -5.48
N VAL A 111 8.11 3.52 -4.76
CA VAL A 111 8.95 3.69 -3.55
C VAL A 111 8.59 2.64 -2.50
N PHE A 112 7.31 2.59 -2.15
CA PHE A 112 6.83 1.71 -1.10
C PHE A 112 6.96 0.23 -1.50
N VAL A 113 6.63 -0.10 -2.75
CA VAL A 113 6.76 -1.48 -3.25
C VAL A 113 8.21 -1.93 -3.24
N LEU A 114 9.13 -1.10 -3.72
CA LEU A 114 10.58 -1.36 -3.65
C LEU A 114 11.03 -1.60 -2.20
N ALA A 115 10.66 -0.70 -1.29
CA ALA A 115 10.99 -0.85 0.12
C ALA A 115 10.43 -2.15 0.73
N GLY A 116 9.20 -2.52 0.37
CA GLY A 116 8.59 -3.77 0.79
C GLY A 116 9.34 -5.00 0.29
N GLN A 117 9.80 -4.99 -0.98
CA GLN A 117 10.61 -6.08 -1.53
C GLN A 117 11.99 -6.18 -0.86
N LEU A 118 12.61 -5.04 -0.54
CA LEU A 118 13.86 -5.02 0.22
C LEU A 118 13.66 -5.57 1.64
N ALA A 119 12.59 -5.16 2.32
CA ALA A 119 12.22 -5.64 3.64
C ALA A 119 12.00 -7.16 3.66
N LEU A 120 11.26 -7.70 2.67
CA LEU A 120 11.09 -9.13 2.46
C LEU A 120 12.44 -9.84 2.27
N HIS A 121 13.30 -9.29 1.41
CA HIS A 121 14.65 -9.84 1.19
C HIS A 121 15.47 -9.91 2.48
N CYS A 122 15.44 -8.84 3.28
CA CYS A 122 16.09 -8.82 4.59
C CYS A 122 15.51 -9.90 5.52
N GLN A 123 14.18 -10.00 5.62
CA GLN A 123 13.53 -10.99 6.46
C GLN A 123 13.91 -12.43 6.07
N GLU A 124 13.91 -12.74 4.77
CA GLU A 124 14.28 -14.06 4.23
C GLU A 124 15.75 -14.44 4.53
N ARG A 125 16.62 -13.44 4.66
CA ARG A 125 18.05 -13.60 5.00
C ARG A 125 18.32 -13.62 6.50
N GLY A 126 17.29 -13.57 7.35
CA GLY A 126 17.43 -13.53 8.81
C GLY A 126 17.73 -12.13 9.38
N MET A 127 17.62 -11.08 8.54
CA MET A 127 17.91 -9.68 8.85
C MET A 127 16.66 -8.94 9.38
N SER A 128 15.79 -9.63 10.12
CA SER A 128 14.49 -9.10 10.58
C SER A 128 14.63 -7.91 11.56
N ALA A 129 15.78 -7.77 12.22
CA ALA A 129 16.06 -6.65 13.12
C ALA A 129 16.19 -5.30 12.36
N THR A 130 16.43 -5.33 11.06
CA THR A 130 16.59 -4.14 10.21
C THR A 130 15.25 -3.60 9.69
N LEU A 131 14.15 -4.35 9.81
CA LEU A 131 12.83 -3.91 9.30
C LEU A 131 12.38 -2.55 9.88
N PRO A 132 12.49 -2.30 11.20
CA PRO A 132 12.14 -0.99 11.77
C PRO A 132 13.00 0.16 11.23
N GLN A 133 14.26 -0.12 10.89
CA GLN A 133 15.15 0.88 10.30
C GLN A 133 14.76 1.20 8.86
N ILE A 134 14.34 0.18 8.08
CA ILE A 134 13.82 0.37 6.72
C ILE A 134 12.53 1.19 6.75
N GLN A 135 11.63 0.89 7.70
CA GLN A 135 10.37 1.64 7.90
C GLN A 135 10.64 3.13 8.13
N GLU A 136 11.52 3.45 9.08
CA GLU A 136 11.92 4.83 9.38
C GLU A 136 12.62 5.50 8.18
N CYS A 137 13.52 4.78 7.52
CA CYS A 137 14.25 5.28 6.36
C CYS A 137 13.32 5.68 5.20
N VAL A 138 12.34 4.84 4.90
CA VAL A 138 11.34 5.10 3.84
C VAL A 138 10.45 6.27 4.24
N GLY A 139 9.96 6.29 5.48
CA GLY A 139 9.15 7.40 5.99
C GLY A 139 9.89 8.74 5.86
N SER A 140 11.17 8.76 6.26
CA SER A 140 12.03 9.95 6.15
C SER A 140 12.30 10.36 4.70
N TYR A 141 12.49 9.39 3.79
CA TYR A 141 12.63 9.68 2.37
C TYR A 141 11.36 10.34 1.80
N VAL A 142 10.18 9.76 2.09
CA VAL A 142 8.90 10.26 1.62
C VAL A 142 8.61 11.65 2.22
N GLU A 143 8.89 11.85 3.51
CA GLU A 143 8.80 13.16 4.17
C GLU A 143 9.63 14.23 3.45
N ARG A 144 10.88 13.90 3.09
CA ARG A 144 11.81 14.87 2.49
C ARG A 144 11.53 15.13 1.02
N VAL A 145 11.12 14.10 0.27
CA VAL A 145 11.08 14.14 -1.20
C VAL A 145 9.65 14.26 -1.74
N ILE A 146 8.69 13.58 -1.13
CA ILE A 146 7.32 13.47 -1.65
C ILE A 146 6.38 14.45 -0.97
N CYS A 147 6.43 14.56 0.37
CA CYS A 147 5.53 15.44 1.11
C CYS A 147 5.57 16.91 0.62
N PRO A 148 6.72 17.52 0.26
CA PRO A 148 6.74 18.87 -0.29
C PRO A 148 5.96 18.99 -1.62
N GLU A 149 6.09 17.99 -2.50
CA GLU A 149 5.48 17.99 -3.83
C GLU A 149 3.96 17.82 -3.82
N ILE A 150 3.44 17.10 -2.81
CA ILE A 150 2.01 16.79 -2.72
C ILE A 150 1.25 17.70 -1.75
N ARG A 151 1.95 18.52 -0.96
CA ARG A 151 1.35 19.41 0.05
C ARG A 151 0.29 20.31 -0.56
N ASP A 152 0.61 20.95 -1.68
CA ASP A 152 -0.29 21.87 -2.37
C ASP A 152 -1.24 21.16 -3.35
N ARG A 153 -1.13 19.82 -3.49
CA ARG A 153 -1.93 18.98 -4.38
C ARG A 153 -3.02 18.18 -3.64
N GLY A 154 -3.40 18.62 -2.45
CA GLY A 154 -4.40 17.92 -1.62
C GLY A 154 -3.86 16.70 -0.88
N GLY A 155 -2.53 16.58 -0.73
CA GLY A 155 -1.88 15.53 0.03
C GLY A 155 -2.13 14.13 -0.53
N TRP A 156 -2.34 13.16 0.36
CA TRP A 156 -2.52 11.74 0.01
C TRP A 156 -3.86 11.42 -0.69
N SER A 157 -4.79 12.37 -0.77
CA SER A 157 -6.10 12.15 -1.40
C SER A 157 -5.99 11.75 -2.88
N GLY A 158 -5.04 12.33 -3.62
CA GLY A 158 -4.79 11.97 -5.02
C GLY A 158 -4.29 10.53 -5.17
N PHE A 159 -3.44 10.07 -4.23
CA PHE A 159 -2.99 8.68 -4.19
C PHE A 159 -4.17 7.73 -3.93
N VAL A 160 -5.01 8.03 -2.94
CA VAL A 160 -6.21 7.24 -2.62
C VAL A 160 -7.19 7.20 -3.80
N SER A 161 -7.44 8.34 -4.45
CA SER A 161 -8.31 8.40 -5.62
C SER A 161 -7.81 7.51 -6.77
N ARG A 162 -6.48 7.47 -6.95
CA ARG A 162 -5.85 6.73 -8.06
C ARG A 162 -5.72 5.23 -7.81
N PHE A 163 -5.49 4.81 -6.57
CA PHE A 163 -5.08 3.45 -6.21
C PHE A 163 -5.97 2.77 -5.17
N GLY A 164 -6.84 3.53 -4.50
CA GLY A 164 -7.84 2.98 -3.60
C GLY A 164 -8.69 1.95 -4.33
N GLN A 165 -9.07 0.90 -3.61
CA GLN A 165 -9.99 -0.10 -4.13
C GLN A 165 -11.29 0.62 -4.49
N LYS A 166 -11.58 0.71 -5.79
CA LYS A 166 -12.86 1.21 -6.23
C LYS A 166 -13.88 0.22 -5.72
N GLN A 167 -14.75 0.65 -4.81
CA GLN A 167 -15.92 -0.15 -4.51
C GLN A 167 -16.57 -0.41 -5.87
N ASN A 168 -16.70 -1.68 -6.25
CA ASN A 168 -17.46 -2.04 -7.44
C ASN A 168 -18.91 -1.71 -7.14
N LEU A 169 -19.25 -0.44 -7.34
CA LEU A 169 -20.62 0.06 -7.32
C LEU A 169 -21.44 -0.78 -8.30
N GLU A 170 -20.83 -1.22 -9.41
CA GLU A 170 -21.42 -2.15 -10.36
C GLU A 170 -21.78 -3.51 -9.74
N ASP A 171 -20.90 -4.12 -8.94
CA ASP A 171 -21.21 -5.39 -8.24
C ASP A 171 -22.32 -5.21 -7.20
N GLN A 172 -22.33 -4.07 -6.50
CA GLN A 172 -23.36 -3.78 -5.50
C GLN A 172 -24.72 -3.47 -6.16
N VAL A 173 -24.72 -2.68 -7.24
CA VAL A 173 -25.92 -2.34 -8.02
C VAL A 173 -26.46 -3.59 -8.72
N MET A 174 -25.60 -4.40 -9.33
CA MET A 174 -25.98 -5.67 -9.93
C MET A 174 -26.63 -6.59 -8.90
N ARG A 175 -26.04 -6.71 -7.70
CA ARG A 175 -26.62 -7.48 -6.59
C ARG A 175 -28.00 -6.94 -6.22
N VAL A 176 -28.14 -5.64 -5.97
CA VAL A 176 -29.42 -5.01 -5.59
C VAL A 176 -30.50 -5.19 -6.68
N CYS A 177 -30.14 -5.02 -7.95
CA CYS A 177 -31.05 -5.25 -9.09
C CYS A 177 -31.46 -6.72 -9.23
N CYS A 178 -30.56 -7.67 -9.01
CA CYS A 178 -30.91 -9.10 -9.03
C CYS A 178 -31.89 -9.44 -7.90
N TRP A 179 -31.69 -8.92 -6.69
CA TRP A 179 -32.60 -9.15 -5.57
C TRP A 179 -33.99 -8.54 -5.81
N SER A 180 -34.07 -7.34 -6.39
CA SER A 180 -35.36 -6.71 -6.69
C SER A 180 -36.14 -7.48 -7.76
N LEU A 181 -35.48 -7.95 -8.82
CA LEU A 181 -36.10 -8.79 -9.86
C LEU A 181 -36.65 -10.10 -9.29
N LEU A 182 -35.88 -10.78 -8.42
CA LEU A 182 -36.32 -12.02 -7.79
C LEU A 182 -37.57 -11.83 -6.92
N LEU A 183 -37.63 -10.74 -6.14
CA LEU A 183 -38.80 -10.41 -5.32
C LEU A 183 -40.04 -10.13 -6.17
N LEU A 184 -39.88 -9.42 -7.30
CA LEU A 184 -40.98 -9.16 -8.24
C LEU A 184 -41.50 -10.45 -8.87
N CYS A 185 -40.61 -11.34 -9.33
CA CYS A 185 -41.00 -12.64 -9.88
C CYS A 185 -41.75 -13.50 -8.85
N PHE A 186 -41.27 -13.53 -7.60
CA PHE A 186 -41.96 -14.25 -6.52
C PHE A 186 -43.33 -13.64 -6.20
N GLY A 187 -43.45 -12.31 -6.22
CA GLY A 187 -44.72 -11.59 -6.07
C GLY A 187 -45.72 -11.93 -7.17
N ILE A 188 -45.29 -11.93 -8.44
CA ILE A 188 -46.14 -12.29 -9.58
C ILE A 188 -46.56 -13.76 -9.50
N PHE A 189 -45.63 -14.66 -9.15
CA PHE A 189 -45.92 -16.08 -9.04
C PHE A 189 -46.92 -16.38 -7.92
N SER A 190 -46.72 -15.78 -6.74
CA SER A 190 -47.65 -15.93 -5.61
C SER A 190 -49.03 -15.36 -5.92
N TYR A 191 -49.11 -14.20 -6.60
CA TYR A 191 -50.37 -13.64 -7.09
C TYR A 191 -51.07 -14.59 -8.05
N PHE A 192 -50.36 -15.15 -9.02
CA PHE A 192 -50.93 -16.07 -10.00
C PHE A 192 -51.48 -17.36 -9.36
N VAL A 193 -50.74 -17.93 -8.40
CA VAL A 193 -51.18 -19.09 -7.62
C VAL A 193 -52.41 -18.77 -6.77
N TRP A 194 -52.46 -17.59 -6.15
CA TRP A 194 -53.61 -17.16 -5.36
C TRP A 194 -54.86 -16.95 -6.20
N THR A 195 -54.73 -16.30 -7.35
CA THR A 195 -55.84 -16.08 -8.29
C THR A 195 -56.37 -17.40 -8.85
N ARG A 196 -55.49 -18.36 -9.18
CA ARG A 196 -55.89 -19.70 -9.61
C ARG A 196 -56.57 -20.55 -8.54
N ARG A 197 -56.32 -20.29 -7.24
CA ARG A 197 -57.01 -20.99 -6.13
C ARG A 197 -58.41 -20.45 -5.85
N LYS A 198 -58.75 -19.25 -6.34
CA LYS A 198 -60.06 -18.61 -6.14
C LYS A 198 -61.05 -18.85 -7.27
N THR A 199 -60.60 -19.43 -8.38
CA THR A 199 -61.45 -19.85 -9.51
C THR A 199 -61.71 -21.35 -9.36
#